data_AF-K0DYP2-F1
#
_entry.id   AF-K0DYP2-F1
#
_cell.length_a   1.000
_cell.length_b   1.000
_cell.length_c   1.000
_cell.angle_alpha   90.00
_cell.angle_beta   90.00
_cell.angle_gamma   90.00
#
_symmetry.space_group_name_H-M   'P 1'
#
loop_
_entity.id
_entity.type
_entity.pdbx_description
1 polymer ?
#
loop_
_entity_poly.entity_id
_entity_poly.type
_entity_poly.pdbx_seq_one_letter_code
_entity_poly.pdbx_strand_id
1 'polypeptide(L)'
;MTIKTLTESTLDPAHAIFRETLAAGEPWLKEVKAGQTLRILDLEGNQAVDTLFYSAADPRERYDAQRTLRRQRSLYLTTGTVLYSNLGNPLLTIVADTCGRHDTLGGACAQESNTVRYALEKRYMHSCRDNYLRACAHDGRLSKRDIGANVNFFMNVPVTASGGLTFEDGISAPGKYVEMRAEMDVIVLISNCPQLNNPCNAYNPTPAELLIWN
;
A
#
# COMPACT_ATOMS: atom_id res chain seq x y z
N MET A 1 21.55 -3.02 -12.95
CA MET A 1 21.54 -3.51 -11.55
C MET A 1 21.17 -2.33 -10.68
N THR A 2 19.91 -2.23 -10.27
CA THR A 2 19.49 -1.19 -9.32
C THR A 2 20.03 -1.62 -7.96
N ILE A 3 20.92 -0.82 -7.38
CA ILE A 3 21.43 -1.04 -6.02
C ILE A 3 20.20 -1.06 -5.11
N LYS A 4 19.98 -2.17 -4.40
CA LYS A 4 18.95 -2.26 -3.36
C LYS A 4 19.42 -1.39 -2.20
N THR A 5 19.07 -0.10 -2.23
CA THR A 5 19.38 0.80 -1.13
C THR A 5 18.28 0.65 -0.08
N LEU A 6 18.46 -0.29 0.85
CA LEU A 6 17.67 -0.29 2.07
C LEU A 6 17.98 1.00 2.83
N THR A 7 16.96 1.75 3.19
CA THR A 7 17.12 3.02 3.90
C THR A 7 16.37 2.91 5.21
N GLU A 8 17.10 3.01 6.31
CA GLU A 8 16.52 3.06 7.65
C GLU A 8 16.15 4.51 8.01
N SER A 9 15.08 4.63 8.79
CA SER A 9 14.60 5.89 9.34
C SER A 9 15.37 6.28 10.58
N THR A 10 15.47 7.58 10.82
CA THR A 10 15.91 8.16 12.10
C THR A 10 14.74 8.44 13.05
N LEU A 11 13.49 8.21 12.63
CA LEU A 11 12.30 8.45 13.44
C LEU A 11 12.15 7.39 14.52
N ASP A 12 12.11 7.85 15.78
CA ASP A 12 11.86 7.02 16.95
C ASP A 12 10.34 6.77 17.13
N PRO A 13 9.88 5.50 17.14
CA PRO A 13 8.49 5.14 17.42
C PRO A 13 7.93 5.70 18.73
N ALA A 14 8.75 5.97 19.74
CA ALA A 14 8.30 6.56 21.00
C ALA A 14 7.79 8.01 20.84
N HIS A 15 8.22 8.71 19.79
CA HIS A 15 7.80 10.08 19.48
C HIS A 15 6.70 10.16 18.41
N ALA A 16 6.14 9.03 17.98
CA ALA A 16 5.01 9.03 17.06
C ALA A 16 3.80 9.68 17.73
N ILE A 17 3.18 10.64 17.05
CA ILE A 17 1.97 11.33 17.54
C ILE A 17 0.71 10.49 17.38
N PHE A 18 0.81 9.41 16.61
CA PHE A 18 -0.24 8.43 16.40
C PHE A 18 0.40 7.07 16.21
N ARG A 19 -0.23 6.04 16.80
CA ARG A 19 0.19 4.65 16.71
C ARG A 19 -1.04 3.76 16.84
N GLU A 20 -1.25 2.87 15.87
CA GLU A 20 -2.38 1.94 15.86
C GLU A 20 -1.97 0.61 15.23
N THR A 21 -2.40 -0.50 15.82
CA THR A 21 -2.30 -1.83 15.21
C THR A 21 -3.54 -2.10 14.38
N LEU A 22 -3.35 -2.32 13.08
CA LEU A 22 -4.40 -2.68 12.14
C LEU A 22 -4.45 -4.20 12.00
N ALA A 23 -5.53 -4.81 12.47
CA ALA A 23 -5.75 -6.25 12.35
C ALA A 23 -5.77 -6.72 10.88
N ALA A 24 -5.41 -7.99 10.66
CA ALA A 24 -5.47 -8.60 9.34
C ALA A 24 -6.90 -8.54 8.78
N GLY A 25 -7.03 -8.16 7.51
CA GLY A 25 -8.32 -8.08 6.85
C GLY A 25 -9.19 -6.89 7.25
N GLU A 26 -8.70 -5.93 8.03
CA GLU A 26 -9.43 -4.71 8.35
C GLU A 26 -9.02 -3.52 7.49
N PRO A 27 -9.97 -2.61 7.17
CA PRO A 27 -9.66 -1.35 6.55
C PRO A 27 -9.17 -0.31 7.57
N TRP A 28 -8.44 0.67 7.06
CA TRP A 28 -8.10 1.87 7.82
C TRP A 28 -8.14 3.09 6.91
N LEU A 29 -8.76 4.18 7.35
CA LEU A 29 -8.88 5.42 6.59
C LEU A 29 -8.53 6.59 7.50
N LYS A 30 -7.54 7.39 7.12
CA LYS A 30 -7.12 8.54 7.90
C LYS A 30 -6.51 9.62 7.01
N GLU A 31 -6.56 10.86 7.48
CA GLU A 31 -5.74 11.93 6.92
C GLU A 31 -4.33 11.92 7.52
N VAL A 32 -3.34 12.17 6.66
CA VAL A 32 -1.94 12.48 7.01
C VAL A 32 -1.68 13.88 6.47
N LYS A 33 -1.27 14.81 7.35
CA LYS A 33 -1.11 16.22 7.02
C LYS A 33 0.21 16.48 6.30
N ALA A 34 0.25 17.54 5.50
CA ALA A 34 1.47 17.96 4.82
C ALA A 34 2.66 18.06 5.81
N GLY A 35 3.81 17.50 5.45
CA GLY A 35 5.00 17.41 6.29
C GLY A 35 5.05 16.18 7.19
N GLN A 36 3.90 15.61 7.57
CA GLN A 36 3.86 14.41 8.40
C GLN A 36 4.44 13.19 7.67
N THR A 37 4.98 12.25 8.43
CA THR A 37 5.48 10.97 7.91
C THR A 37 4.61 9.84 8.42
N LEU A 38 4.07 9.02 7.51
CA LEU A 38 3.38 7.77 7.82
C LEU A 38 4.36 6.60 7.67
N ARG A 39 4.49 5.78 8.73
CA ARG A 39 5.13 4.46 8.65
C ARG A 39 4.06 3.39 8.62
N ILE A 40 4.22 2.45 7.69
CA ILE A 40 3.55 1.15 7.72
C ILE A 40 4.63 0.14 8.14
N LEU A 41 4.39 -0.56 9.24
CA LEU A 41 5.30 -1.56 9.80
C LEU A 41 4.61 -2.93 9.77
N ASP A 42 5.29 -3.91 9.19
CA ASP A 42 4.86 -5.30 9.22
C ASP A 42 5.33 -5.96 10.52
N LEU A 43 4.39 -6.39 11.36
CA LEU A 43 4.70 -6.89 12.70
C LEU A 43 5.26 -8.31 12.66
N GLU A 44 4.80 -9.14 11.72
CA GLU A 44 5.08 -10.58 11.69
C GLU A 44 5.76 -11.06 10.40
N GLY A 45 5.92 -10.16 9.42
CA GLY A 45 6.53 -10.47 8.13
C GLY A 45 5.50 -10.99 7.12
N ASN A 46 5.91 -10.95 5.84
CA ASN A 46 5.12 -11.29 4.66
C ASN A 46 3.82 -10.52 4.44
N GLN A 47 3.32 -9.71 5.37
CA GLN A 47 2.00 -9.09 5.22
C GLN A 47 2.02 -8.01 4.13
N ALA A 48 1.18 -8.16 3.11
CA ALA A 48 0.91 -7.16 2.11
C ALA A 48 -0.10 -6.11 2.62
N VAL A 49 0.17 -4.84 2.33
CA VAL A 49 -0.70 -3.74 2.73
C VAL A 49 -1.09 -2.94 1.49
N ASP A 50 -2.35 -3.09 1.07
CA ASP A 50 -2.87 -2.48 -0.14
C ASP A 50 -3.37 -1.07 0.19
N THR A 51 -2.76 -0.04 -0.39
CA THR A 51 -2.98 1.36 0.00
C THR A 51 -3.35 2.26 -1.18
N LEU A 52 -4.37 3.08 -0.98
CA LEU A 52 -4.83 4.14 -1.87
C LEU A 52 -4.55 5.51 -1.24
N PHE A 53 -4.23 6.49 -2.08
CA PHE A 53 -3.90 7.85 -1.66
C PHE A 53 -4.68 8.88 -2.46
N TYR A 54 -5.23 9.88 -1.76
CA TYR A 54 -6.04 10.95 -2.30
C TYR A 54 -5.60 12.29 -1.71
N SER A 55 -5.75 13.38 -2.45
CA SER A 55 -5.70 14.72 -1.86
C SER A 55 -6.86 14.88 -0.88
N ALA A 56 -6.60 15.39 0.32
CA ALA A 56 -7.66 15.66 1.30
C ALA A 56 -8.54 16.85 0.89
N ALA A 57 -8.03 17.75 0.05
CA ALA A 57 -8.78 18.90 -0.44
C ALA A 57 -9.79 18.52 -1.53
N ASP A 58 -9.44 17.59 -2.42
CA ASP A 58 -10.33 17.03 -3.43
C ASP A 58 -9.91 15.58 -3.78
N PRO A 59 -10.67 14.55 -3.37
CA PRO A 59 -10.36 13.16 -3.68
C PRO A 59 -10.39 12.77 -5.17
N ARG A 60 -10.82 13.69 -6.06
CA ARG A 60 -10.63 13.51 -7.50
C ARG A 60 -9.16 13.60 -7.89
N GLU A 61 -8.35 14.31 -7.11
CA GLU A 61 -6.90 14.23 -7.16
C GLU A 61 -6.42 13.04 -6.33
N ARG A 62 -5.81 12.05 -7.00
CA ARG A 62 -5.45 10.76 -6.38
C ARG A 62 -4.25 10.13 -7.04
N TYR A 63 -3.62 9.18 -6.36
CA TYR A 63 -2.44 8.47 -6.84
C TYR A 63 -2.62 7.92 -8.26
N ASP A 64 -1.59 8.12 -9.09
CA ASP A 64 -1.51 7.66 -10.47
C ASP A 64 -0.24 6.82 -10.66
N ALA A 65 -0.42 5.51 -10.60
CA ALA A 65 0.65 4.54 -10.80
C ALA A 65 1.39 4.77 -12.12
N GLN A 66 0.67 5.01 -13.22
CA GLN A 66 1.29 5.18 -14.53
C GLN A 66 2.19 6.42 -14.56
N ARG A 67 1.74 7.53 -13.98
CA ARG A 67 2.56 8.75 -13.90
C ARG A 67 3.78 8.53 -13.01
N THR A 68 3.64 7.90 -11.85
CA THR A 68 4.78 7.58 -10.98
C THR A 68 5.82 6.72 -11.69
N LEU A 69 5.41 5.58 -12.26
CA LEU A 69 6.32 4.65 -12.94
C LEU A 69 7.04 5.30 -14.13
N ARG A 70 6.33 6.11 -14.93
CA ARG A 70 6.93 6.82 -16.08
C ARG A 70 7.96 7.85 -15.65
N ARG A 71 7.69 8.62 -14.60
CA ARG A 71 8.61 9.66 -14.11
C ARG A 71 9.88 9.07 -13.52
N GLN A 72 9.75 8.01 -12.72
CA GLN A 72 10.91 7.36 -12.09
C GLN A 72 11.66 6.38 -13.01
N ARG A 73 11.06 5.98 -14.14
CA ARG A 73 11.61 4.99 -15.09
C ARG A 73 11.96 3.64 -14.42
N SER A 74 11.15 3.23 -13.45
CA SER A 74 11.28 2.00 -12.68
C SER A 74 9.88 1.45 -12.39
N LEU A 75 9.73 0.12 -12.33
CA LEU A 75 8.48 -0.57 -12.03
C LEU A 75 8.17 -0.62 -10.53
N TYR A 76 9.20 -0.64 -9.70
CA TYR A 76 9.06 -0.79 -8.25
C TYR A 76 9.23 0.53 -7.54
N LEU A 77 8.49 0.70 -6.46
CA LEU A 77 8.56 1.84 -5.56
C LEU A 77 9.54 1.52 -4.42
N THR A 78 10.36 2.47 -4.03
CA THR A 78 11.30 2.35 -2.88
C THR A 78 11.72 3.76 -2.44
N THR A 79 12.65 3.90 -1.50
CA THR A 79 13.18 5.21 -1.05
C THR A 79 13.50 6.14 -2.23
N GLY A 80 13.07 7.39 -2.12
CA GLY A 80 13.20 8.42 -3.16
C GLY A 80 12.08 8.40 -4.19
N THR A 81 11.19 7.40 -4.17
CA THR A 81 10.01 7.38 -5.04
C THR A 81 9.02 8.44 -4.61
N VAL A 82 8.62 9.29 -5.56
CA VAL A 82 7.52 10.25 -5.39
C VAL A 82 6.23 9.63 -5.95
N LEU A 83 5.23 9.52 -5.09
CA LEU A 83 3.88 9.08 -5.44
C LEU A 83 3.11 10.27 -6.00
N TYR A 84 2.93 10.30 -7.33
CA TYR A 84 2.30 11.42 -8.03
C TYR A 84 0.79 11.21 -8.14
N SER A 85 0.05 12.31 -8.12
CA SER A 85 -1.37 12.32 -8.42
C SER A 85 -1.64 12.23 -9.93
N ASN A 86 -2.91 12.00 -10.29
CA ASN A 86 -3.46 12.10 -11.63
C ASN A 86 -3.35 13.52 -12.24
N LEU A 87 -3.18 14.55 -11.41
CA LEU A 87 -2.89 15.93 -11.84
C LEU A 87 -1.37 16.19 -11.98
N GLY A 88 -0.55 15.30 -11.43
CA GLY A 88 0.91 15.36 -11.51
C GLY A 88 1.59 16.12 -10.38
N ASN A 89 0.85 16.43 -9.32
CA ASN A 89 1.41 16.93 -8.07
C ASN A 89 1.96 15.77 -7.23
N PRO A 90 2.99 15.99 -6.42
CA PRO A 90 3.44 15.00 -5.45
C PRO A 90 2.42 14.87 -4.32
N LEU A 91 1.99 13.65 -4.01
CA LEU A 91 1.14 13.34 -2.85
C LEU A 91 2.01 12.95 -1.65
N LEU A 92 2.91 11.99 -1.87
CA LEU A 92 3.85 11.51 -0.86
C LEU A 92 5.21 11.19 -1.48
N THR A 93 6.26 11.18 -0.67
CA THR A 93 7.59 10.67 -1.03
C THR A 93 7.99 9.56 -0.08
N ILE A 94 8.45 8.41 -0.60
CA ILE A 94 9.02 7.34 0.22
C ILE A 94 10.38 7.80 0.75
N VAL A 95 10.50 7.96 2.06
CA VAL A 95 11.71 8.49 2.72
C VAL A 95 12.55 7.43 3.41
N ALA A 96 11.94 6.29 3.77
CA ALA A 96 12.63 5.11 4.28
C ALA A 96 11.94 3.84 3.76
N ASP A 97 12.71 2.80 3.50
CA ASP A 97 12.25 1.50 3.01
C ASP A 97 13.30 0.45 3.40
N THR A 98 12.90 -0.46 4.28
CA THR A 98 13.77 -1.52 4.78
C THR A 98 13.60 -2.85 4.03
N CYS A 99 12.77 -2.87 2.99
CA CYS A 99 12.48 -4.00 2.10
C CYS A 99 13.08 -3.83 0.69
N GLY A 100 13.21 -2.59 0.22
CA GLY A 100 13.92 -2.18 -0.98
C GLY A 100 13.11 -2.20 -2.29
N ARG A 101 11.85 -2.66 -2.28
CA ARG A 101 10.93 -2.58 -3.42
C ARG A 101 9.47 -2.78 -3.01
N HIS A 102 8.53 -2.14 -3.68
CA HIS A 102 7.09 -2.38 -3.51
C HIS A 102 6.38 -2.38 -4.86
N ASP A 103 5.28 -3.11 -4.93
CA ASP A 103 4.49 -3.28 -6.15
C ASP A 103 3.38 -2.24 -6.28
N THR A 104 2.98 -1.94 -7.51
CA THR A 104 1.78 -1.15 -7.84
C THR A 104 1.07 -1.68 -9.09
N LEU A 105 1.42 -2.88 -9.54
CA LEU A 105 0.91 -3.52 -10.76
C LEU A 105 -0.07 -4.65 -10.47
N GLY A 106 0.11 -5.38 -9.37
CA GLY A 106 -0.68 -6.56 -9.01
C GLY A 106 -2.15 -6.25 -8.73
N GLY A 107 -2.44 -5.02 -8.31
CA GLY A 107 -3.75 -4.52 -7.93
C GLY A 107 -4.31 -5.18 -6.67
N ALA A 108 -5.37 -4.59 -6.12
CA ALA A 108 -6.04 -5.13 -4.95
C ALA A 108 -6.83 -6.41 -5.26
N CYS A 109 -6.83 -7.37 -4.33
CA CYS A 109 -7.70 -8.53 -4.45
C CYS A 109 -9.19 -8.12 -4.35
N ALA A 110 -10.04 -8.84 -5.07
CA ALA A 110 -11.47 -8.56 -5.17
C ALA A 110 -12.25 -9.88 -5.35
N GLN A 111 -13.54 -9.86 -5.02
CA GLN A 111 -14.46 -10.98 -5.29
C GLN A 111 -14.32 -11.47 -6.74
N GLU A 112 -14.39 -10.55 -7.71
CA GLU A 112 -14.37 -10.90 -9.13
C GLU A 112 -13.02 -11.51 -9.55
N SER A 113 -11.90 -10.91 -9.11
CA SER A 113 -10.56 -11.43 -9.45
C SER A 113 -10.27 -12.78 -8.78
N ASN A 114 -10.75 -13.00 -7.55
CA ASN A 114 -10.61 -14.28 -6.88
C ASN A 114 -11.37 -15.40 -7.61
N THR A 115 -12.58 -15.11 -8.13
CA THR A 115 -13.35 -16.10 -8.90
C THR A 115 -12.72 -16.48 -10.23
N VAL A 116 -12.13 -15.49 -10.92
CA VAL A 116 -11.51 -15.71 -12.24
C VAL A 116 -10.15 -16.38 -12.12
N ARG A 117 -9.35 -16.01 -11.12
CA ARG A 117 -7.96 -16.48 -10.99
C ARG A 117 -7.84 -17.83 -10.27
N TYR A 118 -8.74 -18.13 -9.32
CA TYR A 118 -8.58 -19.27 -8.43
C TYR A 118 -9.72 -20.28 -8.58
N ALA A 119 -10.94 -19.93 -8.16
CA ALA A 119 -12.12 -20.78 -8.31
C ALA A 119 -13.42 -20.03 -7.96
N LEU A 120 -14.56 -20.51 -8.47
CA LEU A 120 -15.87 -19.87 -8.25
C LEU A 120 -16.26 -19.77 -6.77
N GLU A 121 -15.90 -20.77 -5.94
CA GLU A 121 -16.20 -20.78 -4.51
C GLU A 121 -15.46 -19.68 -3.73
N LYS A 122 -14.40 -19.08 -4.30
CA LYS A 122 -13.64 -17.98 -3.67
C LYS A 122 -14.40 -16.66 -3.66
N ARG A 123 -15.59 -16.60 -4.29
CA ARG A 123 -16.47 -15.44 -4.38
C ARG A 123 -16.75 -14.76 -3.04
N TYR A 124 -16.88 -15.54 -1.97
CA TYR A 124 -17.32 -15.03 -0.65
C TYR A 124 -16.17 -14.77 0.32
N MET A 125 -14.92 -14.99 -0.11
CA MET A 125 -13.76 -14.70 0.72
C MET A 125 -13.52 -13.20 0.80
N HIS A 126 -13.06 -12.74 1.96
CA HIS A 126 -12.71 -11.35 2.19
C HIS A 126 -11.66 -10.87 1.18
N SER A 127 -11.75 -9.60 0.82
CA SER A 127 -10.87 -9.00 -0.17
C SER A 127 -10.55 -7.53 0.15
N CYS A 128 -9.41 -7.04 -0.33
CA CYS A 128 -9.00 -5.65 -0.15
C CYS A 128 -10.01 -4.67 -0.72
N ARG A 129 -10.60 -5.01 -1.87
CA ARG A 129 -11.62 -4.17 -2.49
C ARG A 129 -12.88 -4.05 -1.62
N ASP A 130 -13.28 -5.11 -0.92
CA ASP A 130 -14.41 -5.04 0.00
C ASP A 130 -14.08 -4.20 1.24
N ASN A 131 -12.85 -4.28 1.74
CA ASN A 131 -12.38 -3.41 2.82
C ASN A 131 -12.39 -1.94 2.43
N TYR A 132 -11.93 -1.60 1.22
CA TYR A 132 -12.05 -0.24 0.71
C TYR A 132 -13.50 0.23 0.67
N LEU A 133 -14.42 -0.60 0.19
CA LEU A 133 -15.84 -0.26 0.13
C LEU A 133 -16.43 -0.07 1.54
N ARG A 134 -16.07 -0.93 2.51
CA ARG A 134 -16.47 -0.79 3.91
C ARG A 134 -15.99 0.55 4.49
N ALA A 135 -14.73 0.90 4.27
CA ALA A 135 -14.15 2.16 4.75
C ALA A 135 -14.85 3.37 4.12
N CYS A 136 -15.04 3.35 2.80
CA CYS A 136 -15.73 4.40 2.05
C CYS A 136 -17.16 4.61 2.57
N ALA A 137 -17.90 3.50 2.79
CA ALA A 137 -19.27 3.56 3.29
C ALA A 137 -19.37 4.11 4.72
N HIS A 138 -18.40 3.79 5.58
CA HIS A 138 -18.37 4.28 6.96
C HIS A 138 -17.98 5.77 7.05
N ASP A 139 -16.98 6.19 6.27
CA ASP A 139 -16.43 7.55 6.34
C ASP A 139 -17.23 8.59 5.53
N GLY A 140 -17.72 8.22 4.35
CA GLY A 140 -18.57 9.06 3.51
C GLY A 140 -17.85 10.08 2.61
N ARG A 141 -16.54 10.32 2.76
CA ARG A 141 -15.78 11.22 1.85
C ARG A 141 -15.41 10.57 0.53
N LEU A 142 -15.32 9.24 0.51
CA LEU A 142 -14.98 8.44 -0.66
C LEU A 142 -16.14 7.52 -1.03
N SER A 143 -16.18 7.10 -2.29
CA SER A 143 -17.17 6.16 -2.80
C SER A 143 -16.52 5.08 -3.66
N LYS A 144 -17.32 4.08 -4.07
CA LYS A 144 -16.88 3.02 -4.99
C LYS A 144 -16.18 3.56 -6.25
N ARG A 145 -16.56 4.74 -6.74
CA ARG A 145 -16.00 5.33 -7.98
C ARG A 145 -14.55 5.82 -7.80
N ASP A 146 -14.14 6.05 -6.56
CA ASP A 146 -12.85 6.63 -6.22
C ASP A 146 -11.78 5.54 -6.02
N ILE A 147 -12.18 4.27 -5.92
CA ILE A 147 -11.27 3.12 -5.85
C ILE A 147 -10.56 2.96 -7.21
N GLY A 148 -9.24 3.10 -7.20
CA GLY A 148 -8.37 3.04 -8.38
C GLY A 148 -7.21 2.06 -8.22
N ALA A 149 -6.10 2.32 -8.92
CA ALA A 149 -4.86 1.58 -8.74
C ALA A 149 -4.24 1.89 -7.37
N ASN A 150 -3.81 0.86 -6.66
CA ASN A 150 -3.22 0.97 -5.32
C ASN A 150 -1.70 0.68 -5.35
N VAL A 151 -1.06 1.00 -4.24
CA VAL A 151 0.27 0.48 -3.91
C VAL A 151 0.08 -0.77 -3.07
N ASN A 152 0.84 -1.83 -3.37
CA ASN A 152 0.88 -3.06 -2.59
C ASN A 152 2.19 -3.07 -1.79
N PHE A 153 2.21 -2.45 -0.61
CA PHE A 153 3.41 -2.47 0.24
C PHE A 153 3.72 -3.89 0.69
N PHE A 154 5.00 -4.21 0.75
CA PHE A 154 5.59 -5.53 1.08
C PHE A 154 5.22 -6.71 0.15
N MET A 155 4.23 -6.56 -0.73
CA MET A 155 3.89 -7.55 -1.74
C MET A 155 5.01 -7.71 -2.76
N ASN A 156 5.31 -8.95 -3.13
CA ASN A 156 6.33 -9.30 -4.10
C ASN A 156 5.71 -9.72 -5.45
N VAL A 157 5.78 -8.83 -6.44
CA VAL A 157 5.27 -9.11 -7.79
C VAL A 157 6.41 -8.93 -8.81
N PRO A 158 7.28 -9.94 -8.98
CA PRO A 158 8.38 -9.84 -9.93
C PRO A 158 7.84 -9.82 -11.38
N VAL A 159 8.40 -8.90 -12.18
CA VAL A 159 8.16 -8.81 -13.62
C VAL A 159 9.35 -9.39 -14.38
N THR A 160 9.10 -10.36 -15.26
CA THR A 160 10.13 -10.97 -16.10
C THR A 160 10.46 -10.08 -17.30
N ALA A 161 11.61 -10.32 -17.95
CA ALA A 161 11.98 -9.59 -19.17
C ALA A 161 10.98 -9.77 -20.33
N SER A 162 10.21 -10.88 -20.34
CA SER A 162 9.14 -11.14 -21.31
C SER A 162 7.80 -10.48 -20.94
N GLY A 163 7.73 -9.76 -19.81
CA GLY A 163 6.52 -9.08 -19.33
C GLY A 163 5.56 -9.98 -18.55
N GLY A 164 5.99 -11.19 -18.16
CA GLY A 164 5.22 -12.03 -17.25
C GLY A 164 5.26 -11.49 -15.82
N LEU A 165 4.21 -11.75 -15.04
CA LEU A 165 4.17 -11.46 -13.61
C LEU A 165 3.71 -12.68 -12.81
N THR A 166 4.23 -12.82 -11.59
CA THR A 166 3.78 -13.82 -10.62
C THR A 166 3.56 -13.16 -9.26
N PHE A 167 2.74 -13.78 -8.41
CA PHE A 167 2.64 -13.42 -7.00
C PHE A 167 3.54 -14.37 -6.23
N GLU A 168 4.57 -13.83 -5.59
CA GLU A 168 5.53 -14.59 -4.78
C GLU A 168 5.37 -14.24 -3.30
N ASP A 169 6.06 -14.97 -2.43
CA ASP A 169 6.12 -14.67 -1.00
C ASP A 169 6.53 -13.21 -0.76
N GLY A 170 5.89 -12.61 0.25
CA GLY A 170 6.15 -11.24 0.68
C GLY A 170 7.63 -11.01 1.00
N ILE A 171 8.11 -9.79 0.77
CA ILE A 171 9.55 -9.49 0.94
C ILE A 171 9.92 -9.04 2.36
N SER A 172 8.93 -8.81 3.22
CA SER A 172 9.12 -8.31 4.59
C SER A 172 9.41 -9.45 5.56
N ALA A 173 10.35 -9.20 6.46
CA ALA A 173 10.50 -9.94 7.71
C ALA A 173 9.81 -9.15 8.85
N PRO A 174 9.57 -9.75 10.03
CA PRO A 174 9.05 -9.02 11.19
C PRO A 174 9.83 -7.73 11.46
N GLY A 175 9.10 -6.64 11.73
CA GLY A 175 9.66 -5.32 12.04
C GLY A 175 10.13 -4.52 10.82
N LYS A 176 9.97 -5.05 9.59
CA LYS A 176 10.23 -4.28 8.38
C LYS A 176 9.15 -3.22 8.16
N TYR A 177 9.56 -2.09 7.59
CA TYR A 177 8.69 -0.95 7.39
C TYR A 177 9.04 -0.15 6.14
N VAL A 178 8.07 0.67 5.74
CA VAL A 178 8.17 1.73 4.73
C VAL A 178 7.62 3.02 5.31
N GLU A 179 8.24 4.14 4.98
CA GLU A 179 7.84 5.47 5.41
C GLU A 179 7.58 6.40 4.24
N MET A 180 6.51 7.16 4.35
CA MET A 180 6.13 8.15 3.34
C MET A 180 5.89 9.49 4.01
N ARG A 181 6.64 10.51 3.59
CA ARG A 181 6.35 11.90 3.95
C ARG A 181 5.25 12.43 3.05
N ALA A 182 4.22 13.02 3.62
CA ALA A 182 3.14 13.66 2.90
C ALA A 182 3.60 15.03 2.36
N GLU A 183 3.44 15.25 1.06
CA GLU A 183 3.81 16.49 0.37
C GLU A 183 2.64 17.51 0.32
N MET A 184 1.45 17.03 0.69
CA MET A 184 0.24 17.79 0.93
C MET A 184 -0.64 17.04 1.94
N ASP A 185 -1.76 17.60 2.36
CA ASP A 185 -2.75 16.85 3.13
C ASP A 185 -3.33 15.71 2.27
N VAL A 186 -3.17 14.48 2.73
CA VAL A 186 -3.58 13.28 2.00
C VAL A 186 -4.54 12.42 2.82
N ILE A 187 -5.60 11.92 2.18
CA ILE A 187 -6.39 10.80 2.71
C ILE A 187 -5.69 9.51 2.30
N VAL A 188 -5.38 8.68 3.28
CA VAL A 188 -4.78 7.35 3.12
C VAL A 188 -5.84 6.32 3.43
N LEU A 189 -6.11 5.42 2.48
CA LEU A 189 -7.04 4.31 2.63
C LEU A 189 -6.27 3.00 2.48
N ILE A 190 -6.18 2.25 3.56
CA ILE A 190 -5.46 0.98 3.67
C ILE A 190 -6.47 -0.16 3.76
N SER A 191 -6.13 -1.28 3.13
CA SER A 191 -6.64 -2.60 3.50
C SER A 191 -5.44 -3.46 3.91
N ASN A 192 -5.42 -3.92 5.16
CA ASN A 192 -4.44 -4.92 5.55
C ASN A 192 -4.83 -6.27 4.92
N CYS A 193 -4.12 -6.68 3.88
CA CYS A 193 -4.62 -7.64 2.88
C CYS A 193 -5.04 -9.00 3.50
N PRO A 194 -6.28 -9.47 3.28
CA PRO A 194 -6.76 -10.77 3.80
C PRO A 194 -6.52 -11.95 2.83
N GLN A 195 -5.71 -11.77 1.79
CA GLN A 195 -5.58 -12.77 0.72
C GLN A 195 -5.01 -14.10 1.23
N LEU A 196 -5.66 -15.20 0.84
CA LEU A 196 -5.32 -16.58 1.19
C LEU A 196 -5.17 -17.51 -0.03
N ASN A 197 -5.38 -17.00 -1.24
CA ASN A 197 -5.38 -17.81 -2.46
C ASN A 197 -4.05 -17.76 -3.22
N ASN A 198 -3.07 -17.01 -2.72
CA ASN A 198 -1.73 -16.90 -3.30
C ASN A 198 -0.71 -16.58 -2.17
N PRO A 199 0.60 -16.65 -2.45
CA PRO A 199 1.62 -16.56 -1.40
C PRO A 199 1.92 -15.14 -0.89
N CYS A 200 1.20 -14.09 -1.35
CA CYS A 200 1.59 -12.70 -1.05
C CYS A 200 1.68 -12.38 0.45
N ASN A 201 0.98 -13.13 1.30
CA ASN A 201 1.00 -13.04 2.77
C ASN A 201 1.44 -14.37 3.42
N ALA A 202 2.21 -15.20 2.72
CA ALA A 202 2.56 -16.57 3.14
C ALA A 202 1.35 -17.42 3.58
N TYR A 203 0.17 -17.17 2.99
CA TYR A 203 -1.11 -17.80 3.36
C TYR A 203 -1.55 -17.59 4.81
N ASN A 204 -0.94 -16.64 5.53
CA ASN A 204 -1.27 -16.30 6.92
C ASN A 204 -1.28 -14.77 7.09
N PRO A 205 -2.42 -14.10 6.85
CA PRO A 205 -2.55 -12.67 7.06
C PRO A 205 -2.31 -12.29 8.53
N THR A 206 -1.46 -11.31 8.76
CA THR A 206 -1.04 -10.83 10.08
C THR A 206 -1.31 -9.33 10.28
N PRO A 207 -1.31 -8.84 11.52
CA PRO A 207 -1.50 -7.42 11.79
C PRO A 207 -0.33 -6.56 11.28
N ALA A 208 -0.63 -5.32 10.88
CA ALA A 208 0.35 -4.28 10.62
C ALA A 208 0.25 -3.18 11.68
N GLU A 209 1.30 -2.40 11.86
CA GLU A 209 1.28 -1.21 12.71
C GLU A 209 1.45 0.06 11.89
N LEU A 210 0.64 1.07 12.20
CA LEU A 210 0.62 2.37 11.54
C LEU A 210 1.08 3.44 12.52
N LEU A 211 2.10 4.21 12.14
CA LEU A 211 2.64 5.28 12.96
C LEU A 211 2.71 6.59 12.17
N ILE A 212 2.49 7.73 12.84
CA ILE A 212 2.60 9.06 12.23
C ILE A 212 3.46 9.98 13.09
N TRP A 213 4.34 10.75 12.44
CA TRP A 213 5.16 11.82 13.03
C TRP A 213 4.85 13.17 12.35
N ASN A 214 5.17 14.28 13.02
CA ASN A 214 5.15 15.64 12.46
C ASN A 214 6.43 16.00 11.74
#